data_AF-A0A2K2TTX1-F1
#
_entry.id   AF-A0A2K2TTX1-F1
#
_cell.length_a   1.000
_cell.length_b   1.000
_cell.length_c   1.000
_cell.angle_alpha   90.00
_cell.angle_beta   90.00
_cell.angle_gamma   90.00
#
_symmetry.space_group_name_H-M   'P 1'
#
loop_
_entity.id
_entity.type
_entity.pdbx_description
1 polymer ?
#
loop_
_entity_poly.entity_id
_entity_poly.type
_entity_poly.pdbx_seq_one_letter_code
_entity_poly.pdbx_strand_id
1 'polypeptide(L)'
;MSITLGTIVTALLVAEVVCAAVEFLHDLWGYCVNAPGTLCTAEMSETDIKMQEQTRDMIHETFGENIIESVQDMDAAQRIKSAQNLIQALQKEYDLDVKVEFYGDDRHQCGFYNSRDNTLNLNVADLLSKTPERIQEFFDTIIHELRHAVQWKAIREAGYWNVEEERSKAWATNFANYISASVDPKEYAIQLVEMDARTFASGCLEGVF
;
A
#
# COMPACT_ATOMS: atom_id res chain seq x y z
N MET A 1 17.32 38.12 -34.92
CA MET A 1 16.90 37.90 -33.51
C MET A 1 18.09 37.33 -32.77
N SER A 2 18.68 38.12 -31.88
CA SER A 2 19.79 37.68 -31.03
C SER A 2 19.20 37.01 -29.80
N ILE A 3 19.41 35.70 -29.66
CA ILE A 3 19.07 34.98 -28.43
C ILE A 3 20.18 35.35 -27.44
N THR A 4 19.85 36.17 -26.45
CA THR A 4 20.78 36.59 -25.40
C THR A 4 21.16 35.39 -24.55
N LEU A 5 22.43 35.32 -24.13
CA LEU A 5 23.00 34.22 -23.31
C LEU A 5 22.13 33.89 -22.08
N GLY A 6 21.45 34.90 -21.52
CA GLY A 6 20.56 34.74 -20.36
C GLY A 6 19.36 33.83 -20.60
N THR A 7 18.80 33.77 -21.81
CA THR A 7 17.63 32.92 -22.11
C THR A 7 17.99 31.43 -22.20
N ILE A 8 19.25 31.14 -22.55
CA ILE A 8 19.78 29.76 -22.63
C ILE A 8 20.10 29.24 -21.22
N VAL A 9 20.64 30.09 -20.34
CA VAL A 9 20.93 29.72 -18.94
C VAL A 9 19.65 29.42 -18.16
N THR A 10 18.57 30.18 -18.37
CA THR A 10 17.28 29.90 -17.71
C THR A 10 16.64 28.60 -18.21
N ALA A 11 16.76 28.27 -19.49
CA ALA A 11 16.24 27.01 -20.03
C ALA A 11 17.02 25.78 -19.53
N LEU A 12 18.34 25.90 -19.36
CA LEU A 12 19.19 24.85 -18.78
C LEU A 12 18.92 24.64 -17.28
N LEU A 13 18.75 25.72 -16.51
CA LEU A 13 18.37 25.63 -15.09
C LEU A 13 16.98 25.02 -14.88
N VAL A 14 16.01 25.33 -15.77
CA VAL A 14 14.69 24.70 -15.72
C VAL A 14 14.76 23.22 -16.12
N ALA A 15 15.59 22.86 -17.11
CA ALA A 15 15.80 21.46 -17.47
C ALA A 15 16.50 20.66 -16.36
N GLU A 16 17.50 21.23 -15.68
CA GLU A 16 18.19 20.58 -14.55
C GLU A 16 17.28 20.43 -13.32
N VAL A 17 16.43 21.42 -13.03
CA VAL A 17 15.46 21.33 -11.91
C VAL A 17 14.34 20.34 -12.23
N VAL A 18 13.89 20.25 -13.49
CA VAL A 18 12.90 19.26 -13.91
C VAL A 18 13.50 17.86 -13.93
N CYS A 19 14.74 17.67 -14.40
CA CYS A 19 15.44 16.39 -14.30
C CYS A 19 15.68 16.00 -12.84
N ALA A 20 16.11 16.92 -11.96
CA ALA A 20 16.28 16.63 -10.54
C ALA A 20 14.95 16.32 -9.82
N ALA A 21 13.84 16.93 -10.24
CA ALA A 21 12.51 16.61 -9.72
C ALA A 21 11.99 15.25 -10.24
N VAL A 22 12.27 14.91 -11.50
CA VAL A 22 11.95 13.59 -12.08
C VAL A 22 12.84 12.51 -11.50
N GLU A 23 14.13 12.79 -11.25
CA GLU A 23 15.06 11.90 -10.56
C GLU A 23 14.70 11.74 -9.08
N PHE A 24 14.26 12.81 -8.40
CA PHE A 24 13.77 12.73 -7.02
C PHE A 24 12.44 11.96 -6.92
N LEU A 25 11.52 12.14 -7.87
CA LEU A 25 10.27 11.37 -7.94
C LEU A 25 10.52 9.93 -8.37
N HIS A 26 11.50 9.68 -9.26
CA HIS A 26 11.98 8.35 -9.62
C HIS A 26 12.80 7.71 -8.50
N ASP A 27 13.44 8.46 -7.60
CA ASP A 27 14.08 7.95 -6.38
C ASP A 27 13.05 7.70 -5.28
N LEU A 28 11.97 8.48 -5.21
CA LEU A 28 10.84 8.25 -4.30
C LEU A 28 10.05 7.00 -4.72
N TRP A 29 9.72 6.90 -6.02
CA TRP A 29 9.14 5.69 -6.61
C TRP A 29 10.14 4.54 -6.66
N GLY A 30 11.39 4.81 -6.98
CA GLY A 30 12.47 3.84 -6.96
C GLY A 30 12.81 3.34 -5.56
N TYR A 31 12.41 4.04 -4.49
CA TYR A 31 12.43 3.48 -3.13
C TYR A 31 11.27 2.52 -2.89
N CYS A 32 10.10 2.76 -3.47
CA CYS A 32 8.98 1.82 -3.43
C CYS A 32 9.20 0.60 -4.35
N VAL A 33 9.87 0.77 -5.50
CA VAL A 33 10.11 -0.29 -6.51
C VAL A 33 11.50 -0.96 -6.36
N ASN A 34 12.50 -0.27 -5.79
CA ASN A 34 13.86 -0.77 -5.53
C ASN A 34 14.27 -0.63 -4.06
N ALA A 35 13.33 -0.66 -3.10
CA ALA A 35 13.69 -1.15 -1.78
C ALA A 35 14.39 -2.49 -2.02
N PRO A 36 15.71 -2.64 -1.75
CA PRO A 36 16.32 -3.95 -1.84
C PRO A 36 15.42 -4.88 -1.00
N GLY A 37 15.12 -6.08 -1.50
CA GLY A 37 14.33 -7.12 -0.81
C GLY A 37 14.95 -7.62 0.51
N THR A 38 15.76 -6.78 1.15
CA THR A 38 16.49 -6.90 2.41
C THR A 38 16.26 -5.70 3.33
N LEU A 39 15.34 -4.78 3.02
CA LEU A 39 14.83 -3.81 4.00
C LEU A 39 13.93 -4.55 5.00
N CYS A 40 14.56 -4.96 6.12
CA CYS A 40 13.98 -5.50 7.36
C CYS A 40 12.57 -6.10 7.21
N THR A 41 12.50 -7.38 6.90
CA THR A 41 11.25 -8.14 6.97
C THR A 41 10.86 -8.35 8.43
N ALA A 42 9.56 -8.25 8.71
CA ALA A 42 9.03 -8.68 10.00
C ALA A 42 8.90 -10.22 10.03
N GLU A 43 9.06 -10.83 11.19
CA GLU A 43 8.74 -12.25 11.35
C GLU A 43 7.21 -12.45 11.28
N MET A 44 6.77 -13.31 10.36
CA MET A 44 5.36 -13.68 10.21
C MET A 44 5.04 -14.87 11.13
N SER A 45 3.96 -14.76 11.90
CA SER A 45 3.46 -15.87 12.72
C SER A 45 2.77 -16.94 11.86
N GLU A 46 2.48 -18.10 12.44
CA GLU A 46 1.67 -19.12 11.77
C GLU A 46 0.28 -18.60 11.36
N THR A 47 -0.30 -17.69 12.16
CA THR A 47 -1.58 -17.05 11.83
C THR A 47 -1.42 -16.10 10.64
N ASP A 48 -0.31 -15.36 10.58
CA ASP A 48 -0.01 -14.47 9.45
C ASP A 48 0.14 -15.27 8.16
N ILE A 49 0.94 -16.35 8.17
CA ILE A 49 1.18 -17.20 7.00
C ILE A 49 -0.13 -17.79 6.47
N LYS A 50 -0.96 -18.35 7.38
CA LYS A 50 -2.27 -18.88 7.01
C LYS A 50 -3.15 -17.80 6.35
N MET A 51 -3.17 -16.60 6.91
CA MET A 51 -3.99 -15.51 6.39
C MET A 51 -3.46 -14.98 5.06
N GLN A 52 -2.14 -15.03 4.82
CA GLN A 52 -1.54 -14.72 3.53
C GLN A 52 -1.99 -15.71 2.45
N GLU A 53 -1.98 -17.01 2.74
CA GLU A 53 -2.49 -18.05 1.84
C GLU A 53 -3.97 -17.85 1.52
N GLN A 54 -4.81 -17.66 2.55
CA GLN A 54 -6.25 -17.44 2.35
C GLN A 54 -6.53 -16.17 1.55
N THR A 55 -5.77 -15.10 1.77
CA THR A 55 -5.90 -13.86 0.99
C THR A 55 -5.58 -14.08 -0.46
N ARG A 56 -4.53 -14.86 -0.76
CA ARG A 56 -4.16 -15.24 -2.12
C ARG A 56 -5.31 -15.95 -2.82
N ASP A 57 -5.88 -16.96 -2.16
CA ASP A 57 -7.01 -17.73 -2.68
C ASP A 57 -8.20 -16.81 -2.98
N MET A 58 -8.52 -15.88 -2.08
CA MET A 58 -9.62 -14.94 -2.24
C MET A 58 -9.41 -13.94 -3.38
N ILE A 59 -8.17 -13.52 -3.65
CA ILE A 59 -7.84 -12.70 -4.81
C ILE A 59 -8.11 -13.49 -6.10
N HIS A 60 -7.63 -14.74 -6.18
CA HIS A 60 -7.86 -15.60 -7.35
C HIS A 60 -9.33 -15.98 -7.52
N GLU A 61 -10.08 -16.21 -6.45
CA GLU A 61 -11.53 -16.43 -6.50
C GLU A 61 -12.28 -15.20 -7.05
N THR A 62 -11.80 -14.00 -6.75
CA THR A 62 -12.45 -12.75 -7.16
C THR A 62 -12.09 -12.36 -8.60
N PHE A 63 -10.82 -12.50 -8.99
CA PHE A 63 -10.29 -11.97 -10.25
C PHE A 63 -9.82 -13.03 -11.24
N GLY A 64 -9.73 -14.30 -10.84
CA GLY A 64 -9.20 -15.41 -11.65
C GLY A 64 -7.67 -15.51 -11.56
N GLU A 65 -7.10 -16.38 -12.39
CA GLU A 65 -5.64 -16.62 -12.46
C GLU A 65 -4.90 -15.43 -13.09
N ASN A 66 -5.40 -14.92 -14.24
CA ASN A 66 -4.80 -13.78 -14.93
C ASN A 66 -5.37 -12.46 -14.41
N ILE A 67 -5.03 -12.10 -13.17
CA ILE A 67 -5.66 -10.96 -12.45
C ILE A 67 -5.56 -9.65 -13.22
N ILE A 68 -4.38 -9.32 -13.76
CA ILE A 68 -4.18 -8.08 -14.50
C ILE A 68 -5.05 -8.01 -15.76
N GLU A 69 -5.10 -9.09 -16.54
CA GLU A 69 -5.93 -9.19 -17.74
C GLU A 69 -7.41 -9.05 -17.38
N SER A 70 -7.86 -9.81 -16.37
CA SER A 70 -9.24 -9.80 -15.86
C SER A 70 -9.67 -8.41 -15.40
N VAL A 71 -8.83 -7.71 -14.61
CA VAL A 71 -9.09 -6.32 -14.20
C VAL A 71 -9.11 -5.39 -15.41
N GLN A 72 -8.20 -5.58 -16.37
CA GLN A 72 -8.12 -4.71 -17.55
C GLN A 72 -9.33 -4.83 -18.48
N ASP A 73 -9.92 -6.02 -18.57
CA ASP A 73 -11.14 -6.30 -19.33
C ASP A 73 -12.42 -5.75 -18.68
N MET A 74 -12.39 -5.46 -17.38
CA MET A 74 -13.50 -4.83 -16.66
C MET A 74 -13.60 -3.33 -16.94
N ASP A 75 -14.84 -2.83 -17.05
CA ASP A 75 -15.12 -1.40 -16.98
C ASP A 75 -14.87 -0.82 -15.58
N ALA A 76 -14.80 0.51 -15.46
CA ALA A 76 -14.46 1.17 -14.20
C ALA A 76 -15.42 0.80 -13.04
N ALA A 77 -16.72 0.63 -13.31
CA ALA A 77 -17.70 0.30 -12.28
C ALA A 77 -17.54 -1.17 -11.83
N GLN A 78 -17.26 -2.07 -12.77
CA GLN A 78 -16.94 -3.47 -12.49
C GLN A 78 -15.67 -3.60 -11.65
N ARG A 79 -14.59 -2.88 -12.00
CA ARG A 79 -13.34 -2.88 -11.21
C ARG A 79 -13.57 -2.47 -9.77
N ILE A 80 -14.23 -1.33 -9.55
CA ILE A 80 -14.52 -0.81 -8.20
C ILE A 80 -15.39 -1.80 -7.42
N LYS A 81 -16.42 -2.37 -8.06
CA LYS A 81 -17.29 -3.36 -7.42
C LYS A 81 -16.54 -4.65 -7.04
N SER A 82 -15.68 -5.16 -7.91
CA SER A 82 -14.86 -6.35 -7.61
C SER A 82 -13.87 -6.08 -6.48
N ALA A 83 -13.24 -4.91 -6.47
CA ALA A 83 -12.39 -4.47 -5.34
C ALA A 83 -13.19 -4.38 -4.04
N GLN A 84 -14.40 -3.80 -4.07
CA GLN A 84 -15.29 -3.77 -2.91
C GLN A 84 -15.64 -5.17 -2.39
N ASN A 85 -15.95 -6.10 -3.29
CA ASN A 85 -16.27 -7.47 -2.92
C ASN A 85 -15.07 -8.17 -2.27
N LEU A 86 -13.87 -8.01 -2.83
CA LEU A 86 -12.63 -8.53 -2.23
C LEU A 86 -12.44 -7.96 -0.82
N ILE A 87 -12.52 -6.63 -0.66
CA ILE A 87 -12.33 -5.99 0.65
C ILE A 87 -13.36 -6.48 1.66
N GLN A 88 -14.64 -6.60 1.29
CA GLN A 88 -15.68 -7.13 2.17
C GLN A 88 -15.41 -8.58 2.59
N ALA A 89 -14.91 -9.40 1.65
CA ALA A 89 -14.55 -10.78 1.95
C ALA A 89 -13.35 -10.83 2.91
N LEU A 90 -12.30 -10.05 2.65
CA LEU A 90 -11.12 -9.96 3.53
C LEU A 90 -11.47 -9.40 4.91
N GLN A 91 -12.34 -8.39 4.99
CA GLN A 91 -12.85 -7.87 6.26
C GLN A 91 -13.53 -8.96 7.08
N LYS A 92 -14.34 -9.80 6.44
CA LYS A 92 -14.97 -10.94 7.11
C LYS A 92 -13.94 -11.96 7.57
N GLU A 93 -12.99 -12.33 6.71
CA GLU A 93 -11.95 -13.32 7.04
C GLU A 93 -11.06 -12.83 8.19
N TYR A 94 -10.73 -11.53 8.19
CA TYR A 94 -9.90 -10.91 9.21
C TYR A 94 -10.68 -10.49 10.46
N ASP A 95 -12.00 -10.65 10.48
CA ASP A 95 -12.88 -10.14 11.55
C ASP A 95 -12.67 -8.63 11.79
N LEU A 96 -12.75 -7.84 10.73
CA LEU A 96 -12.63 -6.38 10.74
C LEU A 96 -13.96 -5.72 10.37
N ASP A 97 -14.27 -4.62 11.05
CA ASP A 97 -15.42 -3.74 10.75
C ASP A 97 -14.91 -2.34 10.38
N VAL A 98 -14.17 -2.25 9.27
CA VAL A 98 -13.56 -1.00 8.79
C VAL A 98 -14.44 -0.37 7.73
N LYS A 99 -14.71 0.94 7.83
CA LYS A 99 -15.46 1.65 6.78
C LYS A 99 -14.56 1.88 5.56
N VAL A 100 -15.02 1.54 4.37
CA VAL A 100 -14.25 1.71 3.11
C VAL A 100 -14.70 2.98 2.39
N GLU A 101 -13.74 3.83 2.03
CA GLU A 101 -13.95 5.04 1.24
C GLU A 101 -13.03 5.06 0.02
N PHE A 102 -13.62 5.14 -1.16
CA PHE A 102 -12.88 5.31 -2.41
C PHE A 102 -12.81 6.78 -2.78
N TYR A 103 -11.63 7.22 -3.18
CA TYR A 103 -11.41 8.55 -3.73
C TYR A 103 -10.57 8.46 -5.00
N GLY A 104 -10.57 9.52 -5.81
CA GLY A 104 -9.71 9.65 -6.98
C GLY A 104 -8.78 10.82 -6.80
N ASP A 105 -7.48 10.55 -6.74
CA ASP A 105 -6.43 11.56 -6.70
C ASP A 105 -5.31 11.19 -7.69
N ASP A 106 -4.86 12.13 -8.50
CA ASP A 106 -3.77 11.92 -9.45
C ASP A 106 -2.38 12.16 -8.82
N ARG A 107 -2.32 12.62 -7.56
CA ARG A 107 -1.08 12.99 -6.85
C ARG A 107 -0.30 11.81 -6.24
N HIS A 108 -0.39 10.61 -6.82
CA HIS A 108 0.36 9.41 -6.41
C HIS A 108 0.22 9.01 -4.92
N GLN A 109 -0.93 9.28 -4.29
CA GLN A 109 -1.25 8.74 -2.97
C GLN A 109 -2.04 7.44 -3.14
N CYS A 110 -1.49 6.29 -2.74
CA CYS A 110 -2.15 4.99 -2.98
C CYS A 110 -3.36 4.77 -2.06
N GLY A 111 -3.24 5.10 -0.77
CA GLY A 111 -4.29 4.94 0.23
C GLY A 111 -3.79 5.21 1.64
N PHE A 112 -4.66 5.05 2.63
CA PHE A 112 -4.32 5.02 4.05
C PHE A 112 -5.45 4.46 4.93
N TYR A 113 -5.08 3.78 6.01
CA TYR A 113 -5.93 3.47 7.14
C TYR A 113 -5.88 4.59 8.18
N ASN A 114 -7.04 5.05 8.63
CA ASN A 114 -7.18 6.01 9.72
C ASN A 114 -7.82 5.32 10.92
N SER A 115 -7.01 5.10 11.95
CA SER A 115 -7.40 4.41 13.19
C SER A 115 -8.36 5.21 14.09
N ARG A 116 -8.43 6.54 13.92
CA ARG A 116 -9.34 7.41 14.68
C ARG A 116 -10.78 7.21 14.24
N ASP A 117 -11.00 7.17 12.93
CA ASP A 117 -12.33 7.08 12.33
C ASP A 117 -12.65 5.64 11.86
N ASN A 118 -11.68 4.73 12.01
CA ASN A 118 -11.73 3.34 11.56
C ASN A 118 -12.12 3.23 10.08
N THR A 119 -11.42 4.00 9.23
CA THR A 119 -11.69 4.10 7.80
C THR A 119 -10.48 3.63 6.97
N LEU A 120 -10.74 2.82 5.96
CA LEU A 120 -9.83 2.46 4.89
C LEU A 120 -10.09 3.37 3.69
N ASN A 121 -9.12 4.23 3.36
CA ASN A 121 -9.22 5.19 2.26
C ASN A 121 -8.35 4.68 1.11
N LEU A 122 -8.94 4.47 -0.07
CA LEU A 122 -8.25 3.88 -1.21
C LEU A 122 -8.36 4.78 -2.44
N ASN A 123 -7.23 5.08 -3.05
CA ASN A 123 -7.19 5.80 -4.32
C ASN A 123 -7.47 4.85 -5.48
N VAL A 124 -8.60 5.02 -6.14
CA VAL A 124 -8.96 4.17 -7.28
C VAL A 124 -8.17 4.49 -8.55
N ALA A 125 -7.35 5.55 -8.57
CA ALA A 125 -6.55 5.90 -9.75
C ALA A 125 -5.62 4.76 -10.19
N ASP A 126 -5.10 3.98 -9.24
CA ASP A 126 -4.22 2.84 -9.50
C ASP A 126 -4.98 1.64 -10.06
N LEU A 127 -6.14 1.30 -9.47
CA LEU A 127 -7.06 0.29 -9.99
C LEU A 127 -7.58 0.60 -11.40
N LEU A 128 -7.87 1.87 -11.67
CA LEU A 128 -8.39 2.35 -12.95
C LEU A 128 -7.28 2.59 -13.99
N SER A 129 -6.03 2.39 -13.62
CA SER A 129 -4.89 2.49 -14.51
C SER A 129 -4.92 1.43 -15.62
N LYS A 130 -4.18 1.69 -16.69
CA LYS A 130 -3.84 0.70 -17.74
C LYS A 130 -2.45 0.10 -17.53
N THR A 131 -1.70 0.59 -16.57
CA THR A 131 -0.36 0.12 -16.22
C THR A 131 -0.48 -1.05 -15.24
N PRO A 132 -0.04 -2.27 -15.60
CA PRO A 132 -0.09 -3.45 -14.72
C PRO A 132 0.45 -3.20 -13.32
N GLU A 133 1.60 -2.53 -13.22
CA GLU A 133 2.29 -2.26 -11.95
C GLU A 133 1.44 -1.39 -11.02
N ARG A 134 0.66 -0.45 -11.57
CA ARG A 134 -0.27 0.37 -10.77
C ARG A 134 -1.47 -0.46 -10.31
N ILE A 135 -1.96 -1.39 -11.12
CA ILE A 135 -3.03 -2.30 -10.67
C ILE A 135 -2.51 -3.18 -9.53
N GLN A 136 -1.28 -3.71 -9.63
CA GLN A 136 -0.64 -4.50 -8.57
C GLN A 136 -0.51 -3.68 -7.27
N GLU A 137 -0.02 -2.44 -7.38
CA GLU A 137 0.10 -1.51 -6.24
C GLU A 137 -1.23 -1.31 -5.50
N PHE A 138 -2.35 -1.28 -6.22
CA PHE A 138 -3.66 -1.16 -5.59
C PHE A 138 -4.02 -2.36 -4.72
N PHE A 139 -3.66 -3.59 -5.14
CA PHE A 139 -3.86 -4.79 -4.32
C PHE A 139 -2.94 -4.79 -3.10
N ASP A 140 -1.67 -4.41 -3.27
CA ASP A 140 -0.73 -4.25 -2.15
C ASP A 140 -1.28 -3.26 -1.12
N THR A 141 -1.75 -2.10 -1.59
CA THR A 141 -2.35 -1.06 -0.75
C THR A 141 -3.56 -1.58 0.04
N ILE A 142 -4.49 -2.31 -0.59
CA ILE A 142 -5.63 -2.89 0.14
C ILE A 142 -5.14 -3.74 1.32
N ILE A 143 -4.18 -4.62 1.08
CA ILE A 143 -3.72 -5.60 2.05
C ILE A 143 -2.90 -4.92 3.14
N HIS A 144 -2.00 -4.01 2.75
CA HIS A 144 -1.19 -3.19 3.64
C HIS A 144 -2.05 -2.42 4.64
N GLU A 145 -3.07 -1.71 4.16
CA GLU A 145 -3.91 -0.89 5.00
C GLU A 145 -4.90 -1.71 5.85
N LEU A 146 -5.37 -2.85 5.35
CA LEU A 146 -6.11 -3.82 6.17
C LEU A 146 -5.22 -4.41 7.26
N ARG A 147 -3.92 -4.60 7.00
CA ARG A 147 -2.98 -5.05 8.03
C ARG A 147 -2.80 -4.01 9.13
N HIS A 148 -2.80 -2.71 8.81
CA HIS A 148 -2.87 -1.68 9.84
C HIS A 148 -4.14 -1.75 10.69
N ALA A 149 -5.29 -2.09 10.09
CA ALA A 149 -6.51 -2.32 10.86
C ALA A 149 -6.40 -3.56 11.78
N VAL A 150 -5.79 -4.65 11.33
CA VAL A 150 -5.49 -5.84 12.16
C VAL A 150 -4.59 -5.46 13.33
N GLN A 151 -3.48 -4.75 13.08
CA GLN A 151 -2.58 -4.28 14.14
C GLN A 151 -3.32 -3.40 15.15
N TRP A 152 -4.14 -2.47 14.68
CA TRP A 152 -4.92 -1.59 15.55
C TRP A 152 -5.94 -2.34 16.41
N LYS A 153 -6.61 -3.36 15.86
CA LYS A 153 -7.51 -4.22 16.62
C LYS A 153 -6.74 -5.07 17.65
N ALA A 154 -5.59 -5.65 17.27
CA ALA A 154 -4.74 -6.43 18.16
C ALA A 154 -4.17 -5.63 19.35
N ILE A 155 -3.98 -4.32 19.19
CA ILE A 155 -3.60 -3.40 20.28
C ILE A 155 -4.73 -3.28 21.31
N ARG A 156 -5.99 -3.31 20.86
CA ARG A 156 -7.17 -3.04 21.69
C ARG A 156 -7.82 -4.28 22.26
N GLU A 157 -7.63 -5.42 21.62
CA GLU A 157 -8.28 -6.68 21.93
C GLU A 157 -7.24 -7.78 22.15
N ALA A 158 -7.00 -8.11 23.43
CA ALA A 158 -6.02 -9.12 23.80
C ALA A 158 -6.37 -10.49 23.19
N GLY A 159 -5.37 -11.14 22.58
CA GLY A 159 -5.51 -12.45 21.94
C GLY A 159 -6.12 -12.42 20.53
N TYR A 160 -6.59 -11.26 20.04
CA TYR A 160 -6.99 -11.13 18.64
C TYR A 160 -5.79 -11.41 17.72
N TRP A 161 -6.04 -12.13 16.62
CA TRP A 161 -5.03 -12.55 15.66
C TRP A 161 -3.88 -13.40 16.23
N ASN A 162 -4.05 -13.98 17.43
CA ASN A 162 -2.98 -14.72 18.13
C ASN A 162 -1.68 -13.91 18.27
N VAL A 163 -1.79 -12.59 18.41
CA VAL A 163 -0.64 -11.70 18.58
C VAL A 163 -0.20 -11.69 20.03
N GLU A 164 1.08 -11.98 20.26
CA GLU A 164 1.71 -11.91 21.58
C GLU A 164 1.68 -10.48 22.16
N GLU A 165 1.53 -10.38 23.48
CA GLU A 165 1.37 -9.10 24.18
C GLU A 165 2.54 -8.13 23.93
N GLU A 166 3.76 -8.63 23.83
CA GLU A 166 4.95 -7.82 23.55
C GLU A 166 4.90 -7.16 22.16
N ARG A 167 4.48 -7.92 21.13
CA ARG A 167 4.32 -7.42 19.76
C ARG A 167 3.21 -6.38 19.69
N SER A 168 2.09 -6.64 20.35
CA SER A 168 0.97 -5.68 20.45
C SER A 168 1.40 -4.36 21.12
N LYS A 169 2.18 -4.42 22.21
CA LYS A 169 2.77 -3.23 22.87
C LYS A 169 3.77 -2.47 21.99
N ALA A 170 4.58 -3.19 21.21
CA ALA A 170 5.50 -2.57 20.27
C ALA A 170 4.75 -1.80 19.18
N TRP A 171 3.69 -2.38 18.60
CA TRP A 171 2.81 -1.68 17.67
C TRP A 171 2.16 -0.45 18.31
N ALA A 172 1.60 -0.57 19.51
CA ALA A 172 1.00 0.55 20.21
C ALA A 172 1.98 1.72 20.42
N THR A 173 3.22 1.41 20.79
CA THR A 173 4.29 2.40 20.96
C THR A 173 4.65 3.06 19.63
N ASN A 174 4.73 2.27 18.54
CA ASN A 174 5.04 2.82 17.22
C ASN A 174 3.90 3.71 16.69
N PHE A 175 2.63 3.30 16.80
CA PHE A 175 1.49 4.14 16.40
C PHE A 175 1.44 5.47 17.19
N ALA A 176 1.77 5.45 18.49
CA ALA A 176 1.81 6.66 19.30
C ALA A 176 2.91 7.65 18.88
N ASN A 177 3.97 7.17 18.20
CA ASN A 177 5.13 7.96 17.75
C ASN A 177 5.29 7.92 16.23
N TYR A 178 4.18 7.72 15.51
CA TYR A 178 4.20 7.45 14.08
C TYR A 178 4.77 8.62 13.27
N ILE A 179 5.68 8.30 12.36
CA ILE A 179 6.31 9.25 11.43
C ILE A 179 5.63 9.10 10.07
N SER A 180 5.04 10.18 9.57
CA SER A 180 4.47 10.20 8.21
C SER A 180 5.57 10.20 7.15
N ALA A 181 5.32 9.51 6.03
CA ALA A 181 6.18 9.55 4.84
C ALA A 181 6.44 10.99 4.34
N SER A 182 5.48 11.90 4.55
CA SER A 182 5.63 13.31 4.17
C SER A 182 6.60 14.09 5.06
N VAL A 183 6.92 13.56 6.24
CA VAL A 183 7.85 14.16 7.21
C VAL A 183 9.25 13.59 7.00
N ASP A 184 9.36 12.27 7.02
CA ASP A 184 10.62 11.57 6.74
C ASP A 184 10.30 10.21 6.09
N PRO A 185 10.45 10.08 4.76
CA PRO A 185 10.10 8.86 4.05
C PRO A 185 11.02 7.68 4.40
N LYS A 186 12.26 7.94 4.81
CA LYS A 186 13.22 6.89 5.18
C LYS A 186 12.87 6.31 6.53
N GLU A 187 12.66 7.18 7.52
CA GLU A 187 12.23 6.75 8.85
C GLU A 187 10.85 6.10 8.79
N TYR A 188 9.93 6.65 8.00
CA TYR A 188 8.62 6.04 7.74
C TYR A 188 8.77 4.58 7.28
N ALA A 189 9.62 4.32 6.28
CA ALA A 189 9.77 3.00 5.68
C ALA A 189 10.30 1.93 6.67
N ILE A 190 11.07 2.32 7.68
CA ILE A 190 11.67 1.39 8.65
C ILE A 190 10.89 1.29 9.97
N GLN A 191 9.72 1.92 10.08
CA GLN A 191 8.87 1.77 11.25
C GLN A 191 8.36 0.33 11.37
N LEU A 192 8.27 -0.18 12.59
CA LEU A 192 7.88 -1.55 12.86
C LEU A 192 6.50 -1.91 12.30
N VAL A 193 5.50 -1.03 12.44
CA VAL A 193 4.15 -1.26 11.91
C VAL A 193 4.13 -1.28 10.38
N GLU A 194 5.00 -0.50 9.74
CA GLU A 194 5.13 -0.37 8.28
C GLU A 194 5.86 -1.57 7.68
N MET A 195 6.96 -2.00 8.30
CA MET A 195 7.69 -3.21 7.91
C MET A 195 6.80 -4.46 8.05
N ASP A 196 6.02 -4.53 9.12
CA ASP A 196 5.05 -5.61 9.33
C ASP A 196 3.96 -5.61 8.25
N ALA A 197 3.37 -4.45 7.96
CA ALA A 197 2.34 -4.31 6.94
C ALA A 197 2.85 -4.68 5.53
N ARG A 198 4.03 -4.20 5.14
CA ARG A 198 4.66 -4.56 3.85
C ARG A 198 5.03 -6.03 3.77
N THR A 199 5.58 -6.61 4.83
CA THR A 199 5.92 -8.04 4.84
C THR A 199 4.67 -8.90 4.70
N PHE A 200 3.60 -8.53 5.41
CA PHE A 200 2.33 -9.22 5.33
C PHE A 200 1.73 -9.15 3.91
N ALA A 201 1.67 -7.95 3.33
CA ALA A 201 1.14 -7.72 1.98
C ALA A 201 1.97 -8.43 0.90
N SER A 202 3.29 -8.34 0.96
CA SER A 202 4.19 -9.03 0.04
C SER A 202 3.97 -10.54 0.06
N GLY A 203 3.82 -11.16 1.24
CA GLY A 203 3.50 -12.58 1.32
C GLY A 203 2.13 -12.94 0.75
N CYS A 204 1.11 -12.09 0.90
CA CYS A 204 -0.21 -12.30 0.27
C CYS A 204 -0.16 -12.24 -1.27
N LEU A 205 0.82 -11.53 -1.83
CA LEU A 205 0.96 -11.31 -3.28
C LEU A 205 2.04 -12.17 -3.95
N GLU A 206 2.81 -12.92 -3.16
CA GLU A 206 3.86 -13.83 -3.67
C GLU A 206 3.33 -14.86 -4.70
N GLY A 207 3.70 -14.70 -5.98
CA GLY A 207 3.25 -15.61 -7.04
C GLY A 207 1.79 -15.41 -7.50
N VAL A 208 1.17 -14.28 -7.14
CA VAL A 208 -0.18 -13.89 -7.58
C VAL A 208 -0.19 -13.30 -8.99
N PHE A 209 0.83 -12.51 -9.33
CA PHE A 209 0.94 -11.76 -10.58
C PHE A 209 2.00 -12.32 -11.53
#